data_AF-A0A6L3VW90-F1
#
_entry.id   AF-A0A6L3VW90-F1
#
_cell.length_a   1.000
_cell.length_b   1.000
_cell.length_c   1.000
_cell.angle_alpha   90.00
_cell.angle_beta   90.00
_cell.angle_gamma   90.00
#
_symmetry.space_group_name_H-M   'P 1'
#
loop_
_entity.id
_entity.type
_entity.pdbx_description
1 polymer ?
#
loop_
_entity_poly.entity_id
_entity_poly.type
_entity_poly.pdbx_seq_one_letter_code
_entity_poly.pdbx_strand_id
1 'polypeptide(L)' 'MKFYRDDRFPFSEPLLWIYASGVAEDVGVVVGARAVRGYGWAYCEVRRGRTRFLFPCGDVNAASERVGRLLRHRMFPATW' A
#
# COMPACT_ATOMS: atom_id res chain seq x y z
N MET A 1 -5.18 -0.69 25.00
CA MET A 1 -4.73 -0.63 23.59
C MET A 1 -5.92 -0.18 22.74
N LYS A 2 -5.89 1.04 22.17
CA LYS A 2 -7.03 1.63 21.44
C LYS A 2 -6.76 1.51 19.95
N PHE A 3 -7.56 0.72 19.24
CA PHE A 3 -7.44 0.55 17.79
C PHE A 3 -8.13 1.73 17.09
N TYR A 4 -7.42 2.40 16.19
CA TYR A 4 -7.99 3.43 15.32
C TYR A 4 -8.96 2.74 14.35
N ARG A 5 -10.25 3.06 14.42
CA ARG A 5 -11.28 2.65 13.47
C ARG A 5 -11.76 3.90 12.74
N ASP A 6 -11.59 3.89 11.42
CA ASP A 6 -12.09 4.93 10.53
C ASP A 6 -13.04 4.26 9.52
N ASP A 7 -14.29 4.70 9.51
CA ASP A 7 -15.36 4.09 8.70
C ASP A 7 -15.14 4.24 7.18
N ARG A 8 -14.13 5.02 6.76
CA ARG A 8 -13.70 5.09 5.34
C ARG A 8 -12.97 3.84 4.88
N PHE A 9 -12.51 2.99 5.81
CA PHE A 9 -11.79 1.75 5.52
C PHE A 9 -12.51 0.56 6.18
N PRO A 10 -13.38 -0.18 5.47
CA PRO A 10 -14.16 -1.29 6.03
C PRO A 10 -13.32 -2.56 6.31
N PHE A 11 -12.01 -2.42 6.52
CA PHE A 11 -11.08 -3.51 6.72
C PHE A 11 -10.78 -3.65 8.22
N SER A 12 -11.05 -4.84 8.77
CA SER A 12 -10.70 -5.20 10.15
C SER A 12 -9.19 -5.42 10.35
N GLU A 13 -8.39 -5.29 9.28
CA GLU A 13 -6.95 -5.50 9.27
C GLU A 13 -6.21 -4.16 9.42
N PRO A 14 -5.04 -4.12 10.09
CA PRO A 14 -4.26 -2.89 10.19
C PRO A 14 -3.81 -2.43 8.80
N LEU A 15 -4.13 -1.17 8.48
CA LEU A 15 -3.75 -0.52 7.23
C LEU A 15 -2.67 0.53 7.47
N LEU A 16 -1.73 0.62 6.54
CA LEU A 16 -0.69 1.64 6.51
C LEU A 16 -0.86 2.51 5.27
N TRP A 17 -0.99 3.82 5.45
CA TRP A 17 -0.91 4.77 4.36
C TRP A 17 0.55 5.16 4.13
N ILE A 18 1.09 4.79 2.96
CA ILE A 18 2.40 5.23 2.50
C ILE A 18 2.17 6.32 1.46
N TYR A 19 2.76 7.50 1.67
CA TYR A 19 2.60 8.64 0.78
C TYR A 19 3.93 9.26 0.38
N ALA A 20 3.92 9.98 -0.73
CA ALA A 20 4.98 10.85 -1.18
C ALA A 20 4.37 12.22 -1.44
N SER A 21 4.95 13.25 -0.84
CA SER A 21 4.46 14.62 -0.99
C SER A 21 4.96 15.24 -2.29
N GLY A 22 4.00 15.74 -3.07
CA GLY A 22 4.27 16.52 -4.28
C GLY A 22 4.11 18.02 -4.02
N VAL A 23 4.54 18.83 -5.00
CA VAL A 23 4.37 20.29 -4.96
C VAL A 23 2.89 20.68 -5.06
N ALA A 24 2.09 19.90 -5.79
CA ALA A 24 0.66 20.15 -5.99
C ALA A 24 -0.22 19.27 -5.08
N GLU A 25 0.03 17.96 -5.04
CA GLU A 25 -0.77 17.00 -4.28
C GLU A 25 0.11 15.87 -3.71
N ASP A 26 -0.28 15.36 -2.55
CA ASP A 26 0.28 14.13 -1.99
C ASP A 26 -0.27 12.92 -2.75
N VAL A 27 0.61 12.04 -3.22
CA VAL A 27 0.19 10.74 -3.76
C VAL A 27 0.46 9.66 -2.72
N GLY A 28 -0.41 8.65 -2.68
CA GLY A 28 -0.19 7.56 -1.74
C GLY A 28 -0.85 6.26 -2.13
N VAL A 29 -0.55 5.25 -1.34
CA VAL A 29 -1.12 3.91 -1.41
C VAL A 29 -1.44 3.45 0.01
N VAL A 30 -2.62 2.85 0.17
CA VAL A 30 -3.00 2.18 1.41
C VAL A 30 -2.60 0.72 1.27
N VAL A 31 -1.80 0.23 2.21
CA VAL A 31 -1.25 -1.12 2.21
C VAL A 31 -1.76 -1.87 3.44
N GLY A 32 -2.21 -3.10 3.23
CA GLY A 32 -2.47 -4.07 4.28
C GLY A 32 -1.57 -5.30 4.13
N ALA A 33 -1.27 -5.98 5.23
CA ALA A 33 -0.64 -7.30 5.19
C ALA A 33 -1.72 -8.38 5.24
N ARG A 34 -1.70 -9.32 4.28
CA ARG A 34 -2.71 -10.39 4.19
C ARG A 34 -2.06 -11.73 3.86
N ALA A 35 -2.63 -12.82 4.37
CA ALA A 35 -2.28 -14.16 3.94
C ALA A 35 -2.71 -14.42 2.49
N VAL A 36 -1.77 -14.81 1.64
CA VAL A 36 -1.94 -15.16 0.22
C VAL A 36 -1.56 -16.62 0.01
N ARG A 37 -2.47 -17.40 -0.61
CA ARG A 37 -2.22 -18.81 -0.93
C ARG A 37 -0.93 -18.94 -1.77
N GLY A 38 -0.02 -19.80 -1.32
CA GLY A 38 1.26 -20.07 -2.00
C GLY A 38 2.40 -19.10 -1.70
N TYR A 39 2.14 -17.96 -1.04
CA TYR A 39 3.14 -16.91 -0.78
C TYR A 39 3.27 -16.53 0.70
N GLY A 40 2.50 -17.17 1.60
CA GLY A 40 2.49 -16.80 3.02
C GLY A 40 1.82 -15.45 3.23
N TRP A 41 2.45 -14.52 3.94
CA TRP A 41 1.95 -13.15 4.10
C TRP A 41 2.48 -12.25 2.99
N ALA A 42 1.66 -11.33 2.50
CA ALA A 42 2.05 -10.37 1.47
C ALA A 42 1.50 -8.97 1.76
N TYR A 43 2.27 -7.95 1.37
CA TYR A 43 1.80 -6.58 1.28
C TYR A 43 0.88 -6.45 0.07
N CYS A 44 -0.32 -5.93 0.31
CA CYS A 44 -1.33 -5.72 -0.71
C CYS A 44 -1.79 -4.26 -0.69
N GLU A 45 -1.88 -3.64 -1.85
CA GLU A 45 -2.59 -2.38 -2.03
C GLU A 45 -4.09 -2.62 -1.80
N VAL A 46 -4.71 -1.75 -1.02
CA VAL A 46 -6.12 -1.81 -0.65
C VAL A 46 -6.84 -0.62 -1.28
N ARG A 47 -7.84 -0.88 -2.14
CA ARG A 47 -8.65 0.15 -2.82
C ARG A 47 -10.11 -0.26 -2.86
N ARG A 48 -11.00 0.48 -2.19
CA ARG A 48 -12.49 0.35 -2.25
C ARG A 48 -12.99 -1.05 -2.67
N GLY A 49 -12.77 -2.05 -1.82
CA GLY A 49 -13.24 -3.43 -2.02
C GLY A 49 -12.35 -4.35 -2.87
N ARG A 50 -11.22 -3.87 -3.39
CA ARG A 50 -10.22 -4.66 -4.13
C ARG A 50 -8.88 -4.62 -3.42
N THR A 51 -8.20 -5.77 -3.42
CA THR A 51 -6.83 -5.92 -2.95
C THR A 51 -5.93 -6.32 -4.11
N ARG A 52 -4.82 -5.61 -4.29
CA ARG A 52 -3.81 -5.91 -5.31
C ARG A 52 -2.50 -6.32 -4.64
N PHE A 53 -1.97 -7.48 -4.99
CA PHE A 53 -0.66 -7.93 -4.51
C PHE A 53 0.43 -6.92 -4.89
N LEU A 54 1.27 -6.53 -3.93
CA LEU A 54 2.43 -5.68 -4.16
C LEU A 54 3.72 -6.49 -4.07
N PHE A 55 3.93 -7.19 -2.95
CA PHE A 55 5.17 -7.90 -2.67
C PHE A 55 4.99 -8.91 -1.50
N PRO A 56 5.71 -10.05 -1.47
CA PRO A 56 5.72 -10.95 -0.31
C PRO A 56 6.25 -10.24 0.95
N CYS A 57 5.73 -10.58 2.12
CA CYS A 57 6.34 -10.18 3.39
C CYS A 57 7.64 -10.95 3.60
N GLY A 58 8.65 -10.30 4.19
CA GLY A 58 9.95 -10.91 4.48
C GLY A 58 11.14 -10.10 3.96
N ASP A 59 10.93 -9.25 2.95
CA ASP A 59 11.93 -8.28 2.49
C ASP A 59 11.30 -6.89 2.38
N VAL A 60 11.50 -6.10 3.43
CA VAL A 60 10.96 -4.74 3.53
C VAL A 60 11.64 -3.79 2.55
N ASN A 61 12.91 -4.01 2.22
CA ASN A 61 13.65 -3.13 1.32
C ASN A 61 13.12 -3.26 -0.09
N ALA A 62 13.00 -4.50 -0.61
CA ALA A 62 12.42 -4.74 -1.91
C ALA A 62 10.94 -4.30 -1.99
N ALA A 63 10.16 -4.51 -0.92
CA ALA A 63 8.79 -4.02 -0.84
C ALA A 63 8.70 -2.48 -0.91
N SER A 64 9.56 -1.78 -0.17
CA SER A 64 9.61 -0.32 -0.17
C SER A 64 10.04 0.23 -1.54
N GLU A 65 10.97 -0.42 -2.21
CA GLU A 65 11.38 -0.01 -3.57
C GLU A 65 10.23 -0.18 -4.56
N ARG A 66 9.50 -1.29 -4.48
CA ARG A 66 8.31 -1.55 -5.31
C ARG A 66 7.24 -0.49 -5.11
N VAL A 67 6.95 -0.11 -3.86
CA VAL A 67 6.02 0.97 -3.52
C VAL A 67 6.55 2.33 -4.00
N GLY A 68 7.84 2.61 -3.82
CA GLY A 68 8.45 3.85 -4.29
C GLY A 68 8.34 4.03 -5.81
N ARG A 69 8.53 2.96 -6.59
CA ARG A 69 8.30 2.99 -8.05
C ARG A 69 6.84 3.28 -8.39
N LEU A 70 5.89 2.68 -7.65
CA LEU A 70 4.46 2.95 -7.82
C LEU A 70 4.11 4.42 -7.55
N LEU A 71 4.62 4.98 -6.44
CA LEU A 71 4.36 6.38 -6.09
C LEU A 71 4.99 7.34 -7.09
N ARG A 72 6.23 7.09 -7.54
CA ARG A 72 6.87 7.88 -8.60
C ARG A 72 6.06 7.90 -9.89
N HIS A 73 5.54 6.76 -10.33
CA HIS A 73 4.68 6.69 -11.51
C HIS A 73 3.37 7.48 -11.33
N ARG A 74 2.81 7.52 -10.11
CA ARG A 74 1.63 8.35 -9.80
C ARG A 74 1.94 9.84 -9.78
N MET A 75 3.10 10.25 -9.25
CA MET A 75 3.51 11.66 -9.24
C MET A 75 3.81 12.18 -10.64
N PHE A 76 4.39 11.33 -11.50
CA PHE A 76 4.84 11.71 -12.83
C PHE A 76 4.26 10.77 -13.89
N PRO A 77 2.95 10.85 -14.18
CA PRO A 77 2.26 9.91 -15.07
C PRO A 77 2.68 9.98 -16.55
N ALA A 78 3.55 10.92 -16.93
CA ALA A 78 3.98 11.17 -18.32
C ALA A 78 5.50 11.05 -18.55
N THR A 79 6.29 10.58 -17.57
CA THR A 79 7.76 10.50 -17.68
C THR A 79 8.29 9.08 -17.91
N TRP A 80 7.43 8.16 -18.34
CA TRP A 80 7.75 6.74 -18.54
C TRP A 80 7.09 6.16 -19.78
#